data_AF-A0A1I6FPP8-F1
#
_entry.id   AF-A0A1I6FPP8-F1
#
_cell.length_a   1.000
_cell.length_b   1.000
_cell.length_c   1.000
_cell.angle_alpha   90.00
_cell.angle_beta   90.00
_cell.angle_gamma   90.00
#
_symmetry.space_group_name_H-M   'P 1'
#
loop_
_entity.id
_entity.type
_entity.pdbx_description
1 polymer ?
#
loop_
_entity_poly.entity_id
_entity_poly.type
_entity_poly.pdbx_seq_one_letter_code
_entity_poly.pdbx_strand_id
1 'polypeptide(L)' 'MRLFITSILTMTGSAAAAHPGHWAEAAGHDHWAAGIAIGLAGLAALWGAAKGKKEKEAIDETEEGPEGEPA' A
#
# COMPACT_ATOMS: atom_id res chain seq x y z
N MET A 1 -16.68 34.84 4.36
CA MET A 1 -15.21 35.00 4.44
C MET A 1 -14.67 35.03 5.86
N ARG A 2 -15.17 35.87 6.77
CA ARG A 2 -14.71 35.94 8.17
C ARG A 2 -14.75 34.61 8.90
N LEU A 3 -15.90 33.92 8.89
CA LEU A 3 -16.05 32.61 9.56
C LEU A 3 -15.09 31.54 9.01
N PHE A 4 -14.89 31.52 7.69
CA PHE A 4 -13.99 30.58 7.04
C PHE A 4 -12.52 30.82 7.45
N ILE A 5 -12.10 32.09 7.50
CA ILE A 5 -10.75 32.45 7.96
C ILE A 5 -10.57 32.13 9.44
N THR A 6 -11.59 32.36 10.27
CA THR A 6 -11.57 32.00 11.70
C THR A 6 -11.42 30.48 11.88
N SER A 7 -12.18 29.66 11.15
CA SER A 7 -12.05 28.20 11.20
C SER A 7 -10.64 27.72 10.83
N ILE A 8 -10.06 28.29 9.77
CA ILE A 8 -8.70 27.94 9.34
C ILE A 8 -7.66 28.32 10.40
N LEU A 9 -7.74 29.54 10.95
CA LEU A 9 -6.80 29.96 11.99
C LEU A 9 -6.92 29.13 13.27
N THR A 10 -8.12 28.70 13.66
CA THR A 10 -8.32 27.85 14.84
C THR A 10 -7.75 26.45 14.67
N MET A 11 -7.85 25.84 13.48
CA MET A 11 -7.29 24.50 13.25
C MET A 11 -5.77 24.52 13.08
N THR A 12 -5.22 25.55 12.44
CA THR A 12 -3.77 25.61 12.15
C THR A 12 -2.96 26.18 13.32
N GLY A 13 -3.54 27.04 14.16
CA GLY A 13 -2.84 27.67 15.29
C GLY A 13 -2.38 26.69 16.38
N SER A 14 -3.01 25.52 16.47
CA SER A 14 -2.66 24.48 17.46
C SER A 14 -1.40 23.69 17.10
N ALA A 15 -0.91 23.77 15.85
CA ALA A 15 0.27 23.02 15.43
C ALA A 15 1.58 23.54 16.04
N ALA A 16 1.64 24.81 16.44
CA ALA A 16 2.86 25.45 16.94
C ALA A 16 3.16 25.21 18.44
N ALA A 17 2.25 24.58 19.19
CA ALA A 17 2.34 24.45 20.65
C ALA A 17 2.26 23.00 21.17
N ALA A 18 2.31 22.00 20.29
CA ALA A 18 2.45 20.61 20.72
C ALA A 18 3.93 20.27 20.89
N HIS A 19 4.39 20.11 22.14
CA HIS A 19 5.66 19.43 22.38
C HIS A 19 5.64 18.09 21.62
N PRO A 20 6.74 17.64 20.98
CA PRO A 20 6.77 16.39 20.20
C PRO A 20 6.28 15.14 20.97
N GLY A 21 6.24 15.21 22.30
CA GLY A 21 5.80 14.13 23.19
C GLY A 21 4.41 13.56 22.89
N HIS A 22 3.41 14.39 22.53
CA HIS A 22 2.04 13.87 22.30
C HIS A 22 1.87 13.18 20.93
N TRP A 23 2.64 13.60 19.91
CA TRP A 23 2.67 12.92 18.61
C TRP A 23 3.53 11.65 18.65
N ALA A 24 4.55 11.62 19.50
CA ALA A 24 5.35 10.42 19.74
C ALA A 24 4.52 9.30 20.40
N GLU A 25 3.56 9.65 21.27
CA GLU A 25 2.60 8.70 21.84
C GLU A 25 1.59 8.21 20.77
N ALA A 26 1.10 9.12 19.90
CA ALA A 26 0.21 8.77 18.80
C ALA A 26 0.89 7.91 17.71
N ALA A 27 2.19 8.11 17.48
CA ALA A 27 3.04 7.27 16.63
C ALA A 27 3.70 6.12 17.42
N GLY A 28 3.14 5.75 18.59
CA GLY A 28 3.61 4.64 19.39
C GLY A 28 3.58 3.30 18.65
N HIS A 29 4.34 2.33 19.18
CA HIS A 29 4.71 1.04 18.56
C HIS A 29 3.66 0.35 17.68
N ASP A 30 2.37 0.42 18.02
CA ASP A 30 1.28 -0.22 17.28
C ASP A 30 1.07 0.36 15.86
N HIS A 31 1.38 1.64 15.64
CA HIS A 31 1.19 2.28 14.33
C HIS A 31 2.27 1.88 13.32
N TRP A 32 3.52 1.70 13.78
CA TRP A 32 4.58 1.20 12.91
C TRP A 32 4.40 -0.29 12.62
N ALA A 33 3.90 -1.07 13.59
CA ALA A 33 3.53 -2.47 13.37
C ALA A 33 2.42 -2.60 12.29
N ALA A 34 1.41 -1.72 12.32
CA ALA A 34 0.40 -1.66 11.27
C ALA A 34 1.01 -1.31 9.90
N GLY A 35 1.94 -0.34 9.85
CA GLY A 35 2.68 0.00 8.64
C GLY A 35 3.49 -1.17 8.06
N ILE A 36 4.19 -1.92 8.93
CA ILE A 36 4.93 -3.13 8.55
C ILE A 36 3.97 -4.20 8.01
N ALA A 37 2.86 -4.45 8.70
CA ALA A 37 1.88 -5.46 8.28
C ALA A 37 1.30 -5.16 6.90
N ILE A 38 0.94 -3.90 6.64
CA ILE A 38 0.46 -3.46 5.32
C ILE A 38 1.56 -3.61 4.27
N GLY A 39 2.80 -3.22 4.58
CA GLY A 39 3.94 -3.37 3.67
C GLY A 39 4.21 -4.82 3.28
N LEU A 40 4.18 -5.74 4.26
CA LEU A 40 4.37 -7.17 4.02
C LEU A 40 3.23 -7.77 3.20
N ALA A 41 1.98 -7.42 3.51
CA ALA A 41 0.82 -7.86 2.72
C ALA A 41 0.91 -7.39 1.27
N GLY A 42 1.34 -6.14 1.04
CA GLY A 42 1.57 -5.60 -0.31
C GLY A 42 2.66 -6.34 -1.08
N LEU A 43 3.81 -6.62 -0.44
CA LEU A 43 4.89 -7.39 -1.05
C LEU A 43 4.46 -8.83 -1.41
N ALA A 44 3.72 -9.49 -0.52
CA ALA A 44 3.18 -10.83 -0.77
C ALA A 44 2.19 -10.83 -1.94
N ALA A 45 1.31 -9.82 -2.03
CA ALA A 45 0.36 -9.69 -3.12
C ALA A 45 1.07 -9.47 -4.47
N LEU A 46 2.08 -8.58 -4.51
CA LEU A 46 2.88 -8.33 -5.71
C LEU A 46 3.64 -9.58 -6.16
N TRP A 47 4.23 -10.31 -5.21
CA TRP A 47 4.96 -11.55 -5.50
C TRP A 47 4.02 -12.64 -6.03
N GLY A 48 2.85 -12.83 -5.39
CA GLY A 48 1.83 -13.77 -5.86
C GLY A 48 1.35 -13.45 -7.27
N ALA A 49 1.06 -12.18 -7.56
CA ALA A 49 0.67 -11.74 -8.90
C ALA A 49 1.77 -11.99 -9.95
N ALA A 50 3.03 -11.68 -9.61
CA ALA A 50 4.16 -11.91 -10.52
C ALA A 50 4.39 -13.40 -10.80
N LYS A 51 4.22 -14.27 -9.80
CA LYS A 51 4.37 -15.71 -9.97
C LYS A 51 3.20 -16.33 -10.75
N GLY A 52 1.97 -15.90 -10.48
CA GLY A 52 0.79 -16.34 -11.21
C GLY A 52 0.83 -15.98 -12.70
N LYS A 53 1.43 -14.84 -13.08
CA LYS A 53 1.66 -14.50 -14.50
C LYS A 53 2.63 -15.49 -15.17
N LYS A 54 3.73 -15.84 -14.50
CA LYS A 54 4.71 -16.80 -15.02
C LYS A 54 4.12 -18.20 -15.17
N GLU A 55 3.32 -18.64 -14.21
CA GLU A 55 2.66 -19.95 -14.29
C GLU A 55 1.60 -19.97 -15.41
N LYS A 56 0.87 -18.87 -15.60
CA LYS A 56 -0.08 -18.74 -16.72
C LYS A 56 0.62 -18.75 -18.09
N GLU A 57 1.73 -18.02 -18.23
CA GLU A 57 2.55 -18.00 -19.46
C GLU A 57 3.15 -19.38 -19.75
N ALA A 58 3.58 -20.14 -18.73
CA ALA A 58 4.10 -21.50 -18.91
C ALA A 58 3.04 -22.54 -19.31
N ILE A 59 1.79 -22.37 -18.86
CA ILE A 59 0.66 -23.22 -19.26
C ILE A 59 0.27 -22.93 -20.71
N ASP A 60 0.24 -21.66 -21.10
CA ASP A 60 -0.05 -21.19 -22.47
C ASP A 60 0.98 -21.74 -23.48
N GLU A 61 2.27 -21.71 -23.16
CA GLU A 61 3.34 -22.33 -23.98
C GLU A 61 3.26 -23.86 -24.07
N THR A 62 2.63 -24.53 -23.09
CA THR A 62 2.50 -26.00 -23.07
C THR A 62 1.26 -26.49 -23.82
N GLU A 63 0.20 -25.68 -23.91
CA GLU A 63 -1.02 -26.00 -24.67
C GLU A 63 -0.89 -25.76 -26.19
N GLU A 64 0.09 -24.95 -26.65
CA GLU A 64 0.42 -24.74 -28.07
C GLU A 64 1.55 -25.66 -28.62
N GLY A 65 1.65 -26.90 -28.12
CA GLY A 65 2.49 -27.97 -28.70
C GLY A 65 1.86 -28.61 -29.96
N PRO A 66 2.63 -29.27 -30.85
CA PRO A 66 2.47 -29.23 -32.32
C PRO A 66 1.27 -30.04 -32.87
N GLU A 67 0.06 -29.47 -32.81
CA GLU A 67 -1.12 -29.95 -33.55
C GLU A 67 -1.10 -29.40 -34.98
N GLY A 68 -0.18 -29.89 -35.83
CA GLY A 68 0.07 -29.28 -37.13
C GLY A 68 0.83 -30.10 -38.18
N GLU A 69 0.67 -31.42 -38.22
CA GLU A 69 1.00 -32.22 -39.41
C GLU A 69 -0.15 -33.18 -39.76
N PRO A 70 -0.96 -32.87 -40.79
CA PRO A 70 -1.66 -33.88 -41.55
C PRO A 70 -0.90 -34.23 -42.85
N ALA A 71 -0.69 -35.52 -43.02
CA ALA A 71 -0.06 -36.21 -44.15
C ALA A 71 -0.84 -36.15 -45.47
#